data_AF-A0A356R083-F1
#
_entry.id   AF-A0A356R083-F1
#
_cell.length_a   1.000
_cell.length_b   1.000
_cell.length_c   1.000
_cell.angle_alpha   90.00
_cell.angle_beta   90.00
_cell.angle_gamma   90.00
#
_symmetry.space_group_name_H-M   'P 1'
#
loop_
_entity.id
_entity.type
_entity.pdbx_description
1 polymer ?
#
loop_
_entity_poly.entity_id
_entity_poly.type
_entity_poly.pdbx_seq_one_letter_code
_entity_poly.pdbx_strand_id
1 'polypeptide(L)' 'NCSTIQMVVALKPIYDSVGISRINVATYQAVSGAGRRAIEELAGQTASLLNGKGAT' A
#
# COMPACT_ATOMS: atom_id res chain seq x y z
N ASN A 1 2.06 -9.57 6.66
CA ASN A 1 1.57 -8.60 5.67
C ASN A 1 1.30 -7.29 6.39
N CYS A 2 1.90 -6.18 5.96
CA CYS A 2 1.79 -4.88 6.64
C CYS A 2 0.35 -4.32 6.63
N SER A 3 -0.37 -4.39 5.51
CA SER A 3 -1.74 -3.89 5.41
C SER A 3 -2.72 -4.71 6.23
N THR A 4 -2.49 -6.01 6.40
CA THR A 4 -3.30 -6.83 7.33
C THR A 4 -3.12 -6.38 8.78
N ILE A 5 -1.89 -6.11 9.23
CA ILE A 5 -1.62 -5.68 10.62
C ILE A 5 -2.36 -4.36 10.90
N GLN A 6 -2.20 -3.38 10.01
CA GLN A 6 -2.86 -2.08 10.12
C GLN A 6 -4.39 -2.23 10.17
N MET A 7 -4.94 -3.11 9.33
CA MET A 7 -6.38 -3.38 9.29
C MET A 7 -6.88 -4.03 10.59
N VAL A 8 -6.22 -5.07 11.10
CA VAL A 8 -6.72 -5.80 12.28
C VAL A 8 -6.64 -4.98 13.56
N VAL A 9 -5.67 -4.05 13.68
CA VAL A 9 -5.62 -3.11 14.81
C VAL A 9 -6.89 -2.25 14.85
N ALA A 10 -7.35 -1.75 13.71
CA ALA A 10 -8.57 -0.96 13.62
C ALA A 10 -9.85 -1.81 13.77
N LEU A 11 -9.86 -3.03 13.23
CA LEU A 11 -11.06 -3.88 13.20
C LEU A 11 -11.29 -4.68 14.48
N LYS A 12 -10.27 -4.96 15.29
CA LYS A 12 -10.40 -5.75 16.52
C LYS A 12 -11.52 -5.26 17.46
N PRO A 13 -11.62 -3.97 17.83
CA PRO A 13 -12.68 -3.52 18.74
C PRO A 13 -14.09 -3.69 18.15
N ILE A 14 -14.24 -3.57 16.83
CA ILE A 14 -15.52 -3.77 16.13
C ILE A 14 -15.88 -5.26 16.17
N TYR A 15 -14.92 -6.13 15.85
CA TYR A 15 -15.09 -7.59 15.91
C TYR A 15 -15.52 -8.05 17.31
N ASP A 16 -14.90 -7.52 18.37
CA ASP A 16 -15.22 -7.91 19.74
C ASP A 16 -16.63 -7.48 20.17
N SER A 17 -17.11 -6.36 19.64
CA SER A 17 -18.40 -5.79 20.04
C SER A 17 -19.57 -6.44 19.31
N VAL A 18 -19.42 -6.77 18.02
CA VAL A 18 -20.53 -7.19 17.16
C VAL A 18 -20.20 -8.32 16.18
N GLY A 19 -18.96 -8.80 16.16
CA GLY A 19 -18.47 -9.77 15.17
C GLY A 19 -18.30 -9.18 13.76
N ILE A 20 -17.47 -9.83 12.94
CA ILE A 20 -17.32 -9.52 11.51
C ILE A 20 -17.25 -10.85 10.74
N SER A 21 -18.20 -11.08 9.83
CA SER A 21 -18.26 -12.31 9.02
C SER A 21 -17.61 -12.17 7.64
N ARG A 22 -17.47 -10.94 7.12
CA ARG A 22 -16.84 -10.66 5.84
C ARG A 22 -16.24 -9.25 5.81
N ILE A 23 -15.08 -9.12 5.17
CA ILE A 23 -14.43 -7.83 4.87
C ILE A 23 -14.29 -7.74 3.35
N ASN A 24 -14.72 -6.61 2.77
CA ASN A 24 -14.37 -6.22 1.41
C ASN A 24 -13.36 -5.07 1.50
N VAL A 25 -12.18 -5.22 0.92
CA VAL A 25 -11.07 -4.27 1.09
C VAL A 25 -10.36 -4.02 -0.23
N ALA A 26 -10.06 -2.74 -0.49
CA ALA A 26 -9.15 -2.29 -1.54
C ALA A 26 -7.93 -1.65 -0.89
N THR A 27 -6.72 -2.05 -1.28
CA THR A 27 -5.47 -1.52 -0.73
C THR A 27 -4.84 -0.53 -1.71
N TYR A 28 -4.29 0.56 -1.16
CA TYR A 28 -3.51 1.54 -1.91
C TYR A 28 -2.10 1.56 -1.31
N GLN A 29 -1.28 0.59 -1.71
CA GLN A 29 -0.01 0.32 -1.04
C GLN A 29 1.11 1.18 -1.60
N ALA A 30 1.94 1.73 -0.71
CA ALA A 30 3.17 2.41 -1.11
C ALA A 30 4.22 1.42 -1.63
N VAL A 31 5.04 1.86 -2.60
CA VAL A 31 6.15 1.07 -3.17
C VAL A 31 7.23 0.72 -2.14
N SER A 32 7.28 1.44 -1.01
CA SER A 32 8.21 1.14 0.08
C SER A 32 8.02 -0.28 0.66
N GLY A 33 6.83 -0.87 0.52
CA GLY A 33 6.57 -2.26 0.89
C GLY A 33 7.37 -3.28 0.07
N ALA A 34 7.80 -2.92 -1.14
CA ALA A 34 8.68 -3.73 -1.99
C ALA A 34 10.19 -3.43 -1.77
N GLY A 35 10.51 -2.57 -0.80
CA GLY A 35 11.88 -2.24 -0.38
C GLY A 35 12.52 -1.10 -1.17
N ARG A 36 13.77 -0.77 -0.81
CA ARG A 36 14.50 0.41 -1.31
C ARG A 36 14.57 0.49 -2.84
N ARG A 37 14.79 -0.65 -3.51
CA ARG A 37 14.91 -0.69 -4.98
C ARG A 37 13.63 -0.19 -5.68
N ALA A 38 12.45 -0.57 -5.19
CA ALA A 38 11.18 -0.12 -5.75
C ALA A 38 10.93 1.37 -5.51
N ILE A 39 11.44 1.93 -4.40
CA ILE A 39 11.40 3.37 -4.12
C ILE A 39 12.27 4.12 -5.15
N GLU A 40 13.50 3.65 -5.36
CA GLU A 40 14.44 4.24 -6.32
C GLU A 40 13.90 4.14 -7.76
N GLU A 41 13.27 3.01 -8.11
CA GLU A 41 12.61 2.82 -9.39
C GLU A 41 11.47 3.82 -9.63
N LEU A 42 10.54 3.94 -8.67
CA LEU A 42 9.43 4.90 -8.79
C LEU A 42 9.96 6.34 -8.91
N ALA A 43 10.97 6.70 -8.12
CA ALA A 43 11.59 8.02 -8.17
C ALA A 43 12.23 8.29 -9.54
N GLY A 44 12.99 7.32 -10.08
CA GLY A 44 13.64 7.44 -11.39
C GLY A 44 12.63 7.52 -12.56
N GLN A 45 11.58 6.70 -12.53
CA GLN A 45 10.49 6.74 -13.51
C GLN A 45 9.76 8.09 -13.46
N THR A 46 9.43 8.56 -12.25
CA THR A 46 8.76 9.86 -12.06
C THR A 46 9.63 11.01 -12.57
N ALA A 47 10.92 11.03 -12.23
CA ALA A 47 11.84 12.06 -12.71
C ALA A 47 12.01 12.04 -14.23
N SER A 48 12.07 10.87 -14.85
CA SER A 48 12.19 10.75 -16.31
C SER A 48 10.96 11.35 -17.01
N LEU A 49 9.77 10.97 -16.57
CA LEU A 49 8.50 11.49 -17.10
C LEU A 49 8.38 13.01 -16.95
N LEU A 50 8.71 13.54 -15.77
CA LEU A 50 8.62 14.98 -15.50
C LEU A 50 9.64 15.81 -16.29
N ASN A 51 10.73 15.20 -16.75
CA ASN A 51 11.73 15.83 -17.62
C ASN A 51 11.47 15.57 -19.12
N GLY A 52 10.30 15.07 -19.50
CA GLY A 52 9.94 14.81 -20.90
C GLY A 52 10.69 13.64 -21.53
N LYS A 53 11.40 12.84 -20.73
CA LYS A 53 11.97 11.56 -21.17
C LYS A 53 10.84 10.53 -21.10
N GLY A 54 10.54 9.88 -22.22
CA GLY A 54 9.42 8.94 -22.31
C GLY A 54 9.51 7.80 -21.29
N ALA A 55 8.38 7.09 -21.10
CA ALA A 55 8.33 5.86 -20.31
C ALA A 55 9.01 4.72 -21.08
N THR A 56 10.33 4.63 -21.02
CA THR A 56 11.10 3.47 -21.51
C THR A 56 11.87 2.86 -20.36
#